data_AF-A0A9X1GIJ9-F1
#
_entry.id   AF-A0A9X1GIJ9-F1
#
_cell.length_a   1.000
_cell.length_b   1.000
_cell.length_c   1.000
_cell.angle_alpha   90.00
_cell.angle_beta   90.00
_cell.angle_gamma   90.00
#
_symmetry.space_group_name_H-M   'P 1'
#
loop_
_entity.id
_entity.type
_entity.pdbx_description
1 polymer ?
#
loop_
_entity_poly.entity_id
_entity_poly.type
_entity_poly.pdbx_seq_one_letter_code
_entity_poly.pdbx_strand_id
1 'polypeptide(L)' 'MRNIEIVQRIKECRDPKDDKFLEVAINGNATHITTGDKDLLELHPFRGVDIITATQFLEIFSAL' A
#
# COMPACT_ATOMS: atom_id res chain seq x y z
N MET A 1 20.89 0.17 0.90
CA MET A 1 19.46 0.54 0.95
C MET A 1 19.09 1.15 -0.39
N ARG A 2 17.95 0.77 -0.99
CA ARG A 2 17.49 1.37 -2.28
C ARG A 2 16.58 2.55 -1.95
N ASN A 3 16.91 3.73 -2.46
CA ASN A 3 16.01 4.88 -2.39
C ASN A 3 14.99 4.80 -3.53
N ILE A 4 13.76 5.21 -3.26
CA ILE A 4 12.69 5.31 -4.26
C ILE A 4 12.40 6.79 -4.47
N GLU A 5 12.63 7.27 -5.68
CA GLU A 5 12.22 8.62 -6.08
C GLU A 5 10.71 8.64 -6.36
N ILE A 6 10.02 9.65 -5.85
CA ILE A 6 8.58 9.80 -6.06
C ILE A 6 8.34 10.64 -7.31
N VAL A 7 8.09 9.95 -8.43
CA VAL A 7 7.76 10.56 -9.73
C VAL A 7 6.25 10.67 -9.90
N GLN A 8 5.53 9.59 -9.59
CA GLN A 8 4.07 9.58 -9.59
C GLN A 8 3.54 10.05 -8.24
N ARG A 9 2.96 11.26 -8.24
CA ARG A 9 2.25 11.83 -7.10
C ARG A 9 0.84 11.27 -6.99
N ILE A 10 0.37 11.05 -5.78
CA ILE A 10 -0.96 10.48 -5.51
C ILE A 10 -1.70 11.39 -4.52
N LYS A 11 -2.99 11.57 -4.74
CA LYS A 11 -3.89 12.34 -3.87
C LYS A 11 -5.28 11.71 -3.86
N GLU A 12 -5.38 10.54 -3.24
CA GLU A 12 -6.57 9.69 -3.31
C GLU A 12 -7.00 9.16 -1.94
N CYS A 13 -6.10 9.10 -0.96
CA CYS A 13 -6.49 8.78 0.39
C CYS A 13 -7.34 9.89 1.00
N ARG A 14 -8.32 9.49 1.82
CA ARG A 14 -9.18 10.43 2.56
C ARG A 14 -8.36 11.24 3.57
N ASP A 15 -7.36 10.63 4.22
CA ASP A 15 -6.29 11.35 4.92
C ASP A 15 -5.13 11.62 3.94
N PRO A 16 -4.92 12.89 3.51
CA PRO A 16 -3.86 13.23 2.57
C PRO A 16 -2.45 12.92 3.08
N LYS A 17 -2.26 12.69 4.39
CA LYS A 17 -0.96 12.32 4.96
C LYS A 17 -0.55 10.89 4.60
N ASP A 18 -1.52 10.06 4.24
CA ASP A 18 -1.32 8.65 3.94
C ASP A 18 -1.09 8.38 2.45
N ASP A 19 -1.29 9.38 1.58
CA ASP A 19 -0.94 9.30 0.16
C ASP A 19 0.52 8.87 -0.06
N LYS A 20 1.43 9.22 0.85
CA LYS A 20 2.85 8.82 0.79
C LYS A 20 3.04 7.29 0.74
N PHE A 21 2.14 6.50 1.33
CA PHE A 21 2.21 5.05 1.30
C PHE A 21 1.82 4.51 -0.08
N LEU A 22 0.79 5.09 -0.68
CA LEU A 22 0.37 4.81 -2.05
C LEU A 22 1.48 5.21 -3.04
N GLU A 23 2.06 6.40 -2.86
CA GLU A 23 3.16 6.92 -3.69
C GLU A 23 4.34 5.96 -3.67
N VAL A 24 4.83 5.55 -2.49
CA VAL A 24 5.96 4.63 -2.39
C VAL A 24 5.61 3.25 -2.97
N ALA A 25 4.38 2.76 -2.77
CA ALA A 25 3.97 1.47 -3.33
C ALA A 25 4.01 1.47 -4.86
N ILE A 26 3.45 2.49 -5.50
CA ILE A 26 3.41 2.59 -6.97
C ILE A 26 4.80 2.85 -7.55
N ASN A 27 5.53 3.83 -7.04
CA ASN A 27 6.88 4.16 -7.55
C ASN A 27 7.90 3.06 -7.21
N GLY A 28 7.68 2.31 -6.13
CA GLY A 28 8.52 1.21 -5.69
C GLY A 28 8.13 -0.16 -6.25
N ASN A 29 7.08 -0.25 -7.06
CA ASN A 29 6.52 -1.50 -7.59
C ASN A 29 6.21 -2.52 -6.48
N ALA A 30 5.67 -2.06 -5.35
CA ALA A 30 5.22 -2.95 -4.29
C ALA A 30 4.03 -3.78 -4.79
N THR A 31 3.94 -5.02 -4.31
CA THR A 31 2.77 -5.88 -4.56
C THR A 31 1.69 -5.70 -3.49
N HIS A 32 2.09 -5.31 -2.27
CA HIS A 32 1.18 -5.17 -1.13
C HIS A 32 1.49 -3.92 -0.30
N ILE A 33 0.44 -3.33 0.28
CA ILE A 33 0.50 -2.47 1.46
C ILE A 33 -0.18 -3.23 2.59
N THR A 34 0.57 -3.50 3.65
CA THR A 34 0.01 -4.12 4.86
C THR A 34 -0.30 -3.04 5.89
N THR A 35 -1.58 -2.86 6.23
CA THR A 35 -2.02 -1.78 7.14
C THR A 35 -3.26 -2.16 7.95
N GLY A 36 -3.45 -1.49 9.10
CA GLY A 36 -4.71 -1.51 9.85
C GLY A 36 -5.54 -0.25 9.68
N ASP A 37 -5.05 0.72 8.89
CA ASP A 37 -5.74 1.98 8.64
C ASP A 37 -6.94 1.79 7.71
N LYS A 38 -8.11 2.30 8.12
CA LYS A 38 -9.36 2.11 7.37
C LYS A 38 -9.43 2.93 6.10
N ASP A 39 -8.89 4.15 6.10
CA ASP A 39 -8.93 5.02 4.92
C ASP A 39 -8.07 4.44 3.80
N LEU A 40 -6.95 3.79 4.13
CA LEU A 40 -6.16 3.03 3.16
C LEU A 40 -6.82 1.71 2.74
N LEU A 41 -7.40 0.94 3.67
CA LEU A 41 -8.05 -0.34 3.36
C LEU A 41 -9.24 -0.17 2.40
N GLU A 42 -9.96 0.96 2.47
CA GLU A 42 -11.05 1.27 1.54
C GLU A 42 -10.59 1.45 0.08
N LEU A 43 -9.30 1.69 -0.15
CA LEU A 43 -8.73 1.81 -1.49
C LEU A 43 -8.33 0.47 -2.11
N HIS A 44 -8.55 -0.66 -1.42
CA HIS A 44 -8.21 -1.99 -1.93
C HIS A 44 -9.13 -2.45 -3.08
N PRO A 45 -8.59 -2.97 -4.19
CA PRO A 45 -7.18 -2.91 -4.60
C PRO A 45 -6.80 -1.57 -5.21
N PHE A 46 -5.57 -1.12 -4.98
CA PHE A 46 -5.11 0.17 -5.46
C PHE A 46 -4.11 0.01 -6.62
N ARG A 47 -4.57 0.23 -7.86
CA ARG A 47 -3.73 0.19 -9.08
C ARG A 47 -2.84 -1.07 -9.20
N GLY A 48 -3.39 -2.22 -8.81
CA GLY A 48 -2.68 -3.50 -8.82
C GLY A 48 -1.84 -3.80 -7.58
N VAL A 49 -1.90 -2.94 -6.55
CA VAL A 49 -1.35 -3.17 -5.22
C VAL A 49 -2.46 -3.64 -4.30
N ASP A 50 -2.26 -4.79 -3.65
CA ASP A 50 -3.19 -5.27 -2.63
C ASP A 50 -3.00 -4.49 -1.33
N ILE A 51 -4.08 -3.97 -0.75
CA ILE A 51 -4.04 -3.26 0.53
C ILE A 51 -4.80 -4.12 1.52
N ILE A 52 -4.06 -4.78 2.40
CA ILE A 52 -4.60 -5.83 3.26
C ILE A 52 -4.13 -5.67 4.69
N THR A 53 -4.83 -6.32 5.62
CA THR A 53 -4.42 -6.37 7.02
C THR A 53 -3.22 -7.28 7.23
N ALA A 54 -2.50 -7.08 8.34
CA ALA A 54 -1.40 -7.97 8.72
C ALA A 54 -1.86 -9.43 8.89
N THR A 55 -3.06 -9.65 9.42
CA THR A 55 -3.62 -11.00 9.55
C THR A 55 -3.83 -11.65 8.19
N GLN A 56 -4.45 -10.95 7.24
CA GLN A 56 -4.63 -11.46 5.87
C GLN A 56 -3.29 -11.73 5.18
N PHE A 57 -2.31 -10.84 5.34
CA PHE A 57 -0.96 -11.06 4.80
C PHE A 57 -0.35 -12.35 5.37
N LEU A 58 -0.43 -12.55 6.69
CA LEU A 58 0.04 -13.79 7.30
C LEU A 58 -0.73 -15.02 6.80
N GLU A 59 -2.05 -14.97 6.62
CA GLU A 59 -2.82 -16.09 6.06
C GLU A 59 -2.35 -16.47 4.64
N ILE A 60 -2.02 -15.49 3.80
CA ILE A 60 -1.51 -15.72 2.44
C ILE A 60 -0.11 -16.36 2.46
N PHE A 61 0.75 -15.95 3.39
CA PHE A 61 2.19 -16.29 3.38
C PHE A 61 2.64 -17.27 4.48
N SER A 62 1.76 -17.68 5.40
CA SER A 62 2.06 -18.64 6.47
C SER A 62 1.88 -20.10 6.07
N ALA A 63 1.37 -20.38 4.86
CA ALA A 63 1.24 -21.74 4.33
C ALA A 63 2.56 -22.35 3.80
N LEU A 64 3.71 -21.94 4.35
CA LEU A 64 5.05 -22.47 4.06
C LEU A 64 5.58 -23.33 5.20
#